data_AF-A0A1B6JB20-F1
#
_entry.id   AF-A0A1B6JB20-F1
#
_cell.length_a   1.000
_cell.length_b   1.000
_cell.length_c   1.000
_cell.angle_alpha   90.00
_cell.angle_beta   90.00
_cell.angle_gamma   90.00
#
_symmetry.space_group_name_H-M   'P 1'
#
loop_
_entity.id
_entity.type
_entity.pdbx_description
1 polymer ?
#
loop_
_entity_poly.entity_id
_entity_poly.type
_entity_poly.pdbx_seq_one_letter_code
_entity_poly.pdbx_strand_id
1 'polypeptide(L)'
;FWKVYNKLQVEKEHANDMPSYFKFLTVMALNVFAAEKVDVAIIEVGIGGELDCTNIFKKPAVVGITSLGLDHTSLLGNTIEEIAWQKGGIMKLGTPAFTSPQLTPALEVLNQRAVEKKCPLWEVPPLCEYDCDGLQLSIGLKGDVQTINTSLALQLSRACWGILLK
;
A
#
# COMPACT_ATOMS: atom_id res chain seq x y z
N PHE A 1 -10.18 -21.72 -2.52
CA PHE A 1 -10.38 -22.04 -1.09
C PHE A 1 -9.77 -23.39 -0.68
N TRP A 2 -10.41 -24.53 -0.97
CA TRP A 2 -10.03 -25.84 -0.40
C TRP A 2 -8.58 -26.27 -0.63
N LYS A 3 -8.03 -25.97 -1.81
CA LYS A 3 -6.61 -26.21 -2.12
C LYS A 3 -5.67 -25.61 -1.07
N VAL A 4 -5.89 -24.34 -0.71
CA VAL A 4 -5.06 -23.61 0.26
C VAL A 4 -5.35 -24.09 1.67
N TYR A 5 -6.63 -24.20 2.03
CA TYR A 5 -7.06 -24.66 3.35
C TYR A 5 -6.50 -26.05 3.69
N ASN A 6 -6.70 -27.02 2.81
CA ASN A 6 -6.24 -28.39 3.02
C ASN A 6 -4.72 -28.48 3.12
N LYS A 7 -4.00 -27.70 2.30
CA LYS A 7 -2.53 -27.66 2.35
C LYS A 7 -2.05 -27.15 3.72
N LEU A 8 -2.56 -26.02 4.19
CA LEU A 8 -2.22 -25.46 5.50
C LEU A 8 -2.63 -26.39 6.65
N GLN A 9 -3.77 -27.05 6.54
CA GLN A 9 -4.26 -27.98 7.56
C GLN A 9 -3.39 -29.24 7.67
N VAL A 10 -2.77 -29.68 6.57
CA VAL A 10 -1.86 -30.84 6.54
C VAL A 10 -0.45 -30.44 7.00
N GLU A 11 0.02 -29.25 6.63
CA GLU A 11 1.39 -28.78 6.93
C GLU A 11 1.54 -28.14 8.32
N LYS A 12 0.45 -27.95 9.08
CA LYS A 12 0.52 -27.40 10.44
C LYS A 12 1.29 -28.32 11.39
N GLU A 13 2.12 -27.74 12.25
CA GLU A 13 2.87 -28.48 13.26
C GLU A 13 2.03 -28.63 14.55
N HIS A 14 1.25 -27.60 14.87
CA HIS A 14 0.39 -27.53 16.04
C HIS A 14 -1.06 -27.24 15.65
N ALA A 15 -2.00 -27.59 16.54
CA ALA A 15 -3.43 -27.40 16.30
C ALA A 15 -3.82 -25.94 15.99
N ASN A 16 -3.06 -24.98 16.54
CA ASN A 16 -3.34 -23.54 16.49
C ASN A 16 -2.57 -22.78 15.40
N ASP A 17 -1.82 -23.47 14.52
CA ASP A 17 -1.02 -22.80 13.49
C ASP A 17 -1.86 -22.30 12.31
N MET A 18 -3.15 -22.66 12.26
CA MET A 18 -4.04 -22.19 11.21
C MET A 18 -4.17 -20.66 11.26
N PRO A 19 -3.99 -19.97 10.13
CA PRO A 19 -4.02 -18.52 10.11
C PRO A 19 -5.41 -18.00 10.49
N SER A 20 -5.45 -16.86 11.18
CA SER A 20 -6.67 -16.11 11.38
C SER A 20 -7.28 -15.68 10.03
N TYR A 21 -8.56 -15.34 10.04
CA TYR A 21 -9.35 -15.08 8.82
C TYR A 21 -8.63 -14.19 7.79
N PHE A 22 -8.14 -13.01 8.20
CA PHE A 22 -7.50 -12.08 7.27
C PHE A 22 -6.16 -12.61 6.75
N LYS A 23 -5.35 -13.25 7.60
CA LYS A 23 -4.11 -13.93 7.18
C LYS A 23 -4.40 -15.03 6.16
N PHE A 24 -5.46 -15.80 6.38
CA PHE A 24 -5.88 -16.85 5.45
C PHE A 24 -6.30 -16.28 4.09
N LEU A 25 -7.09 -15.19 4.08
CA LEU A 25 -7.46 -14.52 2.85
C LEU A 25 -6.25 -13.99 2.08
N THR A 26 -5.28 -13.40 2.76
CA THR A 26 -4.02 -12.96 2.15
C THR A 26 -3.29 -14.13 1.49
N VAL A 27 -3.09 -15.25 2.20
CA VAL A 27 -2.45 -16.44 1.61
C VAL A 27 -3.23 -16.97 0.41
N MET A 28 -4.56 -16.97 0.49
CA MET A 28 -5.41 -17.40 -0.62
C MET A 28 -5.26 -16.48 -1.84
N ALA A 29 -5.28 -15.16 -1.66
CA ALA A 29 -5.10 -14.19 -2.73
C ALA A 29 -3.75 -14.37 -3.42
N LEU A 30 -2.66 -14.53 -2.66
CA LEU A 30 -1.34 -14.78 -3.22
C LEU A 30 -1.25 -16.10 -3.97
N ASN A 31 -1.93 -17.15 -3.49
CA ASN A 31 -2.01 -18.42 -4.22
C ASN A 31 -2.72 -18.26 -5.57
N VAL A 32 -3.78 -17.46 -5.63
CA VAL A 32 -4.50 -17.16 -6.87
C VAL A 32 -3.61 -16.35 -7.82
N PHE A 33 -3.00 -15.26 -7.36
CA PHE A 33 -2.10 -14.45 -8.19
C PHE A 33 -0.95 -15.27 -8.80
N ALA A 34 -0.35 -16.16 -8.00
CA ALA A 34 0.70 -17.06 -8.47
C ALA A 34 0.17 -18.11 -9.47
N ALA A 35 -1.03 -18.64 -9.27
CA ALA A 35 -1.63 -19.63 -10.17
C ALA A 35 -2.04 -19.02 -11.52
N GLU A 36 -2.58 -17.80 -11.50
CA GLU A 36 -2.96 -17.02 -12.68
C GLU A 36 -1.75 -16.36 -13.38
N LYS A 37 -0.56 -16.44 -12.77
CA LYS A 37 0.70 -15.89 -13.29
C LYS A 37 0.58 -14.40 -13.64
N VAL A 38 -0.01 -13.63 -12.75
CA VAL A 38 -0.15 -12.17 -12.96
C VAL A 38 1.23 -11.51 -13.03
N ASP A 39 1.39 -10.57 -13.96
CA ASP A 39 2.63 -9.79 -14.07
C ASP A 39 2.80 -8.80 -12.91
N VAL A 40 1.67 -8.24 -12.44
CA VAL A 40 1.61 -7.28 -11.33
C VAL A 40 0.43 -7.62 -10.42
N ALA A 41 0.68 -7.60 -9.11
CA ALA A 41 -0.36 -7.70 -8.09
C ALA A 41 -0.41 -6.40 -7.28
N ILE A 42 -1.60 -5.80 -7.20
CA ILE A 42 -1.86 -4.64 -6.35
C ILE A 42 -2.40 -5.16 -5.03
N ILE A 43 -1.67 -4.89 -3.93
CA ILE A 43 -2.02 -5.39 -2.61
C ILE A 43 -2.42 -4.20 -1.73
N GLU A 44 -3.71 -4.16 -1.39
CA GLU A 44 -4.23 -3.22 -0.40
C GLU A 44 -3.91 -3.73 1.01
N VAL A 45 -3.44 -2.83 1.87
CA VAL A 45 -3.18 -3.12 3.28
C VAL A 45 -4.51 -3.25 4.01
N GLY A 46 -4.64 -4.24 4.89
CA GLY A 46 -5.85 -4.40 5.71
C GLY A 46 -6.02 -3.27 6.73
N ILE A 47 -5.22 -3.32 7.82
CA ILE A 47 -5.26 -2.30 8.87
C ILE A 47 -3.84 -1.91 9.26
N GLY A 48 -3.58 -0.60 9.33
CA GLY A 48 -2.27 -0.07 9.68
C GLY A 48 -1.27 -0.18 8.52
N GLY A 49 -0.22 -0.96 8.71
CA GLY A 49 0.85 -1.14 7.72
C GLY A 49 2.02 -1.96 8.25
N GLU A 50 2.73 -1.45 9.26
CA GLU A 50 3.93 -2.09 9.83
C GLU A 50 3.66 -3.54 10.23
N LEU A 51 2.55 -3.80 10.91
CA LEU A 51 2.18 -5.11 11.45
C LEU A 51 1.06 -5.82 10.66
N ASP A 52 0.65 -5.27 9.52
CA ASP A 52 -0.39 -5.88 8.70
C ASP A 52 0.12 -7.17 8.04
N CYS A 53 -0.75 -8.17 7.89
CA CYS A 53 -0.35 -9.46 7.33
C CYS A 53 0.03 -9.41 5.84
N THR A 54 -0.34 -8.34 5.14
CA THR A 54 0.10 -8.08 3.76
C THR A 54 1.53 -7.55 3.68
N ASN A 55 2.11 -7.05 4.79
CA ASN A 55 3.43 -6.41 4.83
C ASN A 55 4.62 -7.39 4.79
N ILE A 56 4.48 -8.50 4.08
CA ILE A 56 5.47 -9.58 3.97
C ILE A 56 6.44 -9.41 2.79
N PHE A 57 6.15 -8.47 1.88
CA PHE A 57 6.96 -8.25 0.69
C PHE A 57 8.24 -7.48 1.03
N LYS A 58 9.39 -8.05 0.70
CA LYS A 58 10.70 -7.44 0.97
C LYS A 58 11.10 -6.37 -0.05
N LYS A 59 10.65 -6.52 -1.29
CA LYS A 59 10.99 -5.65 -2.44
C LYS A 59 9.77 -5.44 -3.34
N PRO A 60 8.75 -4.70 -2.90
CA PRO A 60 7.68 -4.26 -3.79
C PRO A 60 8.27 -3.37 -4.90
N ALA A 61 7.62 -3.31 -6.06
CA ALA A 61 8.05 -2.43 -7.15
C ALA A 61 7.89 -0.94 -6.79
N VAL A 62 6.80 -0.63 -6.08
CA VAL A 62 6.44 0.70 -5.60
C VAL A 62 5.50 0.56 -4.40
N VAL A 63 5.46 1.56 -3.52
CA VAL A 63 4.47 1.64 -2.43
C VAL A 63 3.75 2.99 -2.45
N GLY A 64 2.48 2.99 -2.04
CA GLY A 64 1.63 4.18 -2.00
C GLY A 64 0.93 4.34 -0.66
N ILE A 65 0.86 5.57 -0.17
CA ILE A 65 0.13 5.94 1.06
C ILE A 65 -0.92 6.99 0.67
N THR A 66 -2.19 6.62 0.74
CA THR A 66 -3.30 7.56 0.49
C THR A 66 -3.40 8.59 1.62
N SER A 67 -4.29 9.58 1.47
CA SER A 67 -4.54 10.57 2.52
C SER A 67 -4.83 9.90 3.87
N LEU A 68 -4.18 10.41 4.92
CA LEU A 68 -4.32 9.90 6.27
C LEU A 68 -5.35 10.72 7.05
N GLY A 69 -6.13 10.01 7.87
CA GLY A 69 -7.07 10.58 8.82
C GLY A 69 -7.05 9.78 10.12
N LEU A 70 -7.79 10.27 11.12
CA LEU A 70 -8.03 9.52 12.35
C LEU A 70 -8.98 8.36 12.06
N ASP A 71 -8.39 7.19 11.84
CA ASP A 71 -9.09 5.96 11.52
C ASP A 71 -8.52 4.80 12.34
N HIS A 72 -9.39 3.86 12.74
CA HIS A 72 -9.03 2.70 13.56
C HIS A 72 -8.21 3.05 14.82
N THR A 73 -8.57 4.13 15.52
CA THR A 73 -7.76 4.68 16.62
C THR A 73 -7.54 3.73 17.80
N SER A 74 -8.47 2.78 18.00
CA SER A 74 -8.33 1.71 19.00
C SER A 74 -7.16 0.76 18.71
N LEU A 75 -6.68 0.69 17.47
CA LEU A 75 -5.60 -0.18 17.03
C LEU A 75 -4.34 0.58 16.63
N LEU A 76 -4.51 1.75 16.01
CA LEU A 76 -3.40 2.48 15.36
C LEU A 76 -2.87 3.65 16.19
N GLY A 77 -3.54 4.00 17.28
CA GLY A 77 -3.23 5.18 18.09
C GLY A 77 -4.28 6.27 17.96
N ASN A 78 -4.22 7.24 18.86
CA ASN A 78 -5.18 8.33 18.97
C ASN A 78 -4.74 9.61 18.24
N THR A 79 -3.53 9.63 17.66
CA THR A 79 -3.02 10.78 16.92
C THR A 79 -2.70 10.45 15.47
N ILE A 80 -2.61 11.48 14.62
CA ILE A 80 -2.31 11.30 13.20
C ILE A 80 -0.87 10.81 12.98
N GLU A 81 0.04 11.16 13.89
CA GLU A 81 1.44 10.74 13.91
C GLU A 81 1.58 9.24 14.18
N GLU A 82 0.82 8.70 15.15
CA GLU A 82 0.81 7.26 15.44
C GLU A 82 0.28 6.46 14.24
N ILE A 83 -0.79 6.96 13.60
CA ILE A 83 -1.36 6.37 12.38
C ILE A 83 -0.36 6.45 11.21
N ALA A 84 0.31 7.58 11.02
CA ALA A 84 1.34 7.75 10.00
C ALA A 84 2.53 6.81 10.23
N TRP A 85 2.92 6.59 11.49
CA TRP A 85 4.00 5.64 11.83
C TRP A 85 3.63 4.21 11.41
N GLN A 86 2.41 3.78 11.73
CA GLN A 86 1.88 2.46 11.36
C GLN A 86 1.82 2.30 9.84
N LYS A 87 1.18 3.25 9.14
CA LYS A 87 0.99 3.18 7.68
C LYS A 87 2.30 3.32 6.91
N GLY A 88 3.23 4.15 7.40
CA GLY A 88 4.59 4.27 6.85
C GLY A 88 5.42 2.97 6.95
N GLY A 89 4.98 1.98 7.72
CA GLY A 89 5.67 0.71 7.88
C GLY A 89 5.70 -0.19 6.65
N ILE A 90 4.91 0.12 5.62
CA ILE A 90 4.95 -0.59 4.34
C ILE A 90 6.13 -0.17 3.46
N MET A 91 6.79 0.95 3.77
CA MET A 91 7.99 1.39 3.06
C MET A 91 9.14 0.40 3.23
N LYS A 92 9.86 0.13 2.13
CA LYS A 92 10.94 -0.87 2.06
C LYS A 92 12.21 -0.26 1.47
N LEU A 93 13.36 -0.79 1.89
CA LEU A 93 14.69 -0.36 1.45
C LEU A 93 14.78 -0.17 -0.07
N GLY A 94 15.14 1.05 -0.48
CA GLY A 94 15.35 1.43 -1.88
C GLY A 94 14.09 1.39 -2.76
N THR A 95 12.91 1.11 -2.21
CA THR A 95 11.67 1.04 -2.98
C THR A 95 11.06 2.44 -3.12
N PRO A 96 10.71 2.90 -4.34
CA PRO A 96 9.97 4.14 -4.53
C PRO A 96 8.68 4.18 -3.69
N ALA A 97 8.52 5.22 -2.88
CA ALA A 97 7.31 5.46 -2.11
C ALA A 97 6.65 6.77 -2.52
N PHE A 98 5.32 6.76 -2.62
CA PHE A 98 4.52 7.95 -2.92
C PHE A 98 3.44 8.13 -1.87
N THR A 99 3.11 9.38 -1.58
CA THR A 99 1.97 9.73 -0.72
C THR A 99 1.06 10.73 -1.40
N SER A 100 -0.26 10.63 -1.16
CA SER A 100 -1.17 11.76 -1.36
C SER A 100 -0.76 12.94 -0.45
N PRO A 101 -1.23 14.17 -0.73
CA PRO A 101 -1.06 15.28 0.20
C PRO A 101 -1.53 14.95 1.61
N GLN A 102 -0.70 15.30 2.59
CA GLN A 102 -0.92 14.99 4.00
C GLN A 102 -0.97 16.25 4.88
N LEU A 103 -1.57 16.10 6.06
CA LEU A 103 -1.37 17.07 7.13
C LEU A 103 0.10 17.08 7.56
N THR A 104 0.64 18.26 7.90
CA THR A 104 2.05 18.44 8.26
C THR A 104 2.56 17.42 9.29
N PRO A 105 1.86 17.14 10.42
CA PRO A 105 2.36 16.18 11.40
C PRO A 105 2.46 14.75 10.85
N ALA A 106 1.53 14.37 9.97
CA ALA A 106 1.57 13.06 9.32
C ALA A 106 2.72 12.97 8.31
N LEU A 107 2.91 14.02 7.51
CA LEU A 107 3.97 14.09 6.51
C LEU A 107 5.37 14.04 7.15
N GLU A 108 5.56 14.72 8.28
CA GLU A 108 6.81 14.69 9.04
C GLU A 108 7.17 13.27 9.49
N VAL A 109 6.19 12.54 10.04
CA VAL A 109 6.39 11.14 10.42
C VAL A 109 6.67 10.26 9.20
N LEU A 110 5.93 10.42 8.10
CA LEU A 110 6.19 9.65 6.89
C LEU A 110 7.60 9.90 6.34
N ASN A 111 8.09 11.14 6.35
CA ASN A 111 9.46 11.46 5.96
C ASN A 111 10.49 10.81 6.89
N GLN A 112 10.27 10.87 8.21
CA GLN A 112 11.15 10.19 9.17
C GLN A 112 11.20 8.68 8.93
N ARG A 113 10.04 8.08 8.63
CA ARG A 113 9.93 6.65 8.33
C ARG A 113 10.60 6.28 7.01
N ALA A 114 10.52 7.15 6.01
CA ALA A 114 11.23 6.95 4.74
C ALA A 114 12.76 6.93 4.94
N VAL A 115 13.28 7.83 5.78
CA VAL A 115 14.70 7.83 6.18
C VAL A 115 15.07 6.55 6.93
N GLU A 116 14.28 6.14 7.92
CA GLU A 116 14.49 4.90 8.69
C GLU A 116 14.52 3.66 7.79
N LYS A 117 13.53 3.55 6.90
CA LYS A 117 13.39 2.44 5.95
C LYS A 117 14.35 2.57 4.77
N LYS A 118 15.10 3.68 4.65
CA LYS A 118 16.07 3.98 3.59
C LYS A 118 15.44 3.90 2.21
N CYS A 119 14.32 4.58 2.04
CA CYS A 119 13.62 4.67 0.77
C CYS A 119 13.33 6.13 0.42
N PRO A 120 13.21 6.47 -0.87
CA PRO A 120 12.72 7.78 -1.24
C PRO A 120 11.20 7.84 -1.05
N LEU A 121 10.70 8.99 -0.60
CA LEU A 121 9.28 9.29 -0.48
C LEU A 121 9.00 10.62 -1.19
N TRP A 122 7.95 10.65 -2.00
CA TRP A 122 7.47 11.86 -2.66
C TRP A 122 5.98 12.05 -2.43
N GLU A 123 5.58 13.30 -2.22
CA GLU A 123 4.19 13.69 -2.33
C GLU A 123 3.82 13.82 -3.81
N VAL A 124 2.64 13.32 -4.20
CA VAL A 124 2.20 13.37 -5.59
C VAL A 124 1.67 14.76 -5.97
N PRO A 125 1.97 15.27 -7.17
CA PRO A 125 1.45 16.56 -7.61
C PRO A 125 -0.07 16.54 -7.84
N PRO A 126 -0.71 17.71 -7.95
CA PRO A 126 -2.07 17.83 -8.45
C PRO A 126 -2.30 17.10 -9.79
N LEU A 127 -3.46 16.50 -9.98
CA LEU A 127 -3.77 15.71 -11.19
C LEU A 127 -3.67 16.55 -12.49
N CYS A 128 -3.90 17.86 -12.42
CA CYS A 128 -3.79 18.75 -13.57
C CYS A 128 -2.35 18.98 -14.07
N GLU A 129 -1.34 18.61 -13.29
CA GLU A 129 0.08 18.75 -13.68
C GLU A 129 0.59 17.57 -14.52
N TYR A 130 -0.20 16.51 -14.65
CA TYR A 130 0.18 15.34 -15.43
C TYR A 130 -0.09 15.58 -16.92
N ASP A 131 0.99 15.67 -17.69
CA ASP A 131 0.88 15.48 -19.14
C ASP A 131 0.56 14.00 -19.43
N CYS A 132 -0.49 13.79 -20.21
CA CYS A 132 -0.98 12.47 -20.60
C CYS A 132 -0.92 12.29 -22.12
N ASP A 133 0.06 12.93 -22.79
CA ASP A 133 0.30 12.81 -24.23
C ASP A 133 -0.96 13.13 -25.06
N GLY A 134 -1.74 14.11 -24.59
CA GLY A 134 -3.00 14.52 -25.21
C GLY A 134 -4.22 13.66 -24.89
N LEU A 135 -4.10 12.64 -24.02
CA LEU A 135 -5.26 11.90 -23.51
C LEU A 135 -6.05 12.75 -22.52
N GLN A 136 -7.36 12.88 -22.75
CA GLN A 136 -8.26 13.52 -21.81
C GLN A 136 -8.56 12.56 -20.64
N LEU A 137 -7.99 12.84 -19.48
CA LEU A 137 -8.31 12.13 -18.25
C LEU A 137 -9.74 12.46 -17.79
N SER A 138 -10.64 11.48 -17.90
CA SER A 138 -11.97 11.56 -17.29
C SER A 138 -12.04 10.66 -16.07
N ILE A 139 -12.22 11.24 -14.88
CA ILE A 139 -12.49 10.47 -13.67
C ILE A 139 -13.96 10.05 -13.70
N GLY A 140 -14.23 8.74 -13.81
CA GLY A 140 -15.59 8.19 -13.81
C GLY A 140 -16.31 8.24 -12.45
N LEU A 141 -15.60 8.69 -11.41
CA LEU A 141 -16.08 8.80 -10.04
C LEU A 141 -16.19 10.27 -9.64
N LYS A 142 -17.26 10.62 -8.92
CA LYS A 142 -17.47 11.97 -8.40
C LYS A 142 -16.67 12.21 -7.11
N GLY A 143 -16.30 13.47 -6.89
CA GLY A 143 -15.71 13.97 -5.64
C GLY A 143 -14.24 14.33 -5.77
N ASP A 144 -13.84 15.42 -5.11
CA ASP A 144 -12.49 15.99 -5.22
C ASP A 144 -11.42 15.03 -4.73
N VAL A 145 -11.73 14.20 -3.73
CA VAL A 145 -10.84 13.14 -3.22
C VAL A 145 -10.41 12.15 -4.32
N GLN A 146 -11.24 11.96 -5.35
CA GLN A 146 -10.90 11.05 -6.44
C GLN A 146 -9.82 11.62 -7.34
N THR A 147 -9.69 12.96 -7.43
CA THR A 147 -8.57 13.58 -8.16
C THR A 147 -7.23 13.25 -7.50
N ILE A 148 -7.19 13.28 -6.17
CA ILE A 148 -6.01 12.96 -5.35
C ILE A 148 -5.67 11.47 -5.48
N ASN A 149 -6.67 10.60 -5.33
CA ASN A 149 -6.48 9.15 -5.49
C ASN A 149 -6.02 8.79 -6.91
N THR A 150 -6.56 9.46 -7.92
CA THR A 150 -6.14 9.26 -9.33
C THR A 150 -4.70 9.70 -9.55
N SER A 151 -4.30 10.84 -8.98
CA SER A 151 -2.90 11.30 -9.03
C SER A 151 -1.95 10.26 -8.42
N LEU A 152 -2.28 9.76 -7.23
CA LEU A 152 -1.48 8.71 -6.58
C LEU A 152 -1.42 7.44 -7.42
N ALA A 153 -2.57 6.94 -7.90
CA ALA A 153 -2.64 5.75 -8.74
C ALA A 153 -1.81 5.89 -10.04
N LEU A 154 -1.82 7.07 -10.66
CA LEU A 154 -1.04 7.35 -11.87
C LEU A 154 0.47 7.29 -11.58
N GLN A 155 0.94 7.86 -10.47
CA GLN A 155 2.37 7.80 -10.12
C GLN A 155 2.82 6.40 -9.73
N LEU A 156 2.01 5.67 -8.97
CA LEU A 156 2.31 4.27 -8.66
C LEU A 156 2.43 3.44 -9.95
N SER A 157 1.51 3.64 -10.89
CA SER A 157 1.53 2.94 -12.18
C SER A 157 2.77 3.30 -13.00
N ARG A 158 3.11 4.58 -13.11
CA ARG A 158 4.32 5.02 -13.84
C ARG A 158 5.60 4.49 -13.20
N ALA A 159 5.73 4.60 -11.88
CA ALA A 159 6.90 4.13 -11.14
C ALA A 159 7.08 2.60 -11.21
N CYS A 160 5.99 1.83 -11.15
CA CYS A 160 6.03 0.37 -11.30
C CYS A 160 6.60 -0.07 -12.67
N TRP A 161 6.40 0.74 -13.72
CA TRP A 161 6.96 0.52 -15.06
C TRP A 161 8.30 1.24 -15.30
N GLY A 162 8.93 1.80 -14.26
CA GLY A 162 10.22 2.48 -14.35
C GLY A 162 10.17 3.88 -14.96
N ILE A 163 8.98 4.45 -15.13
CA ILE A 163 8.79 5.82 -15.59
C ILE A 163 8.65 6.70 -14.33
N LEU A 164 9.74 7.31 -13.87
CA LEU A 164 9.69 8.29 -12.78
C LEU A 164 9.66 9.69 -13.39
N LEU A 165 8.56 10.41 -13.22
CA LEU A 165 8.58 11.86 -13.37
C LEU A 165 9.35 12.44 -12.18
N LYS A 166 10.44 13.15 -12.47
CA LYS A 166 11.10 14.06 -11.53
C LYS A 166 10.39 15.40 -11.53
#